data_AF-A0A4Z2ENE7-F1
#
_entry.id   AF-A0A4Z2ENE7-F1
#
_cell.length_a   1.000
_cell.length_b   1.000
_cell.length_c   1.000
_cell.angle_alpha   90.00
_cell.angle_beta   90.00
_cell.angle_gamma   90.00
#
_symmetry.space_group_name_H-M   'P 1'
#
loop_
_entity.id
_entity.type
_entity.pdbx_description
1 polymer ?
#
loop_
_entity_poly.entity_id
_entity_poly.type
_entity_poly.pdbx_seq_one_letter_code
_entity_poly.pdbx_strand_id
1 'polypeptide(L)'
;MCPQVNRTLYGADESSESWLRYLDHVDDLVQDGLFQLVLRSLNLLNLEVRLQLQETGSVFEPAVGVGLSDLLQTIISDVYAAAALPPRISVGRQGSYQVSLQQSPVLSALEQEVMDHLLQVREEAELLLAGLDRYSHLWLRDRKEVMQEFLTYSRQLRPEEVEVEVAPPTLKDFQREVRHTCPAALTQVHWRVQGVA
;
A
#
# COMPACT_ATOMS: atom_id res chain seq x y z
N MET A 1 -26.13 21.96 -8.51
CA MET A 1 -27.29 22.86 -8.28
C MET A 1 -26.77 24.29 -8.41
N CYS A 2 -27.28 25.11 -9.33
CA CYS A 2 -26.77 26.48 -9.54
C CYS A 2 -27.54 27.46 -8.64
N PRO A 3 -26.91 28.10 -7.63
CA PRO A 3 -27.61 29.00 -6.71
C PRO A 3 -28.29 30.18 -7.45
N GLN A 4 -27.71 30.62 -8.57
CA GLN A 4 -28.26 31.68 -9.41
C GLN A 4 -29.64 31.36 -9.98
N VAL A 5 -29.89 30.10 -10.36
CA VAL A 5 -31.20 29.66 -10.87
C VAL A 5 -32.25 29.73 -9.76
N ASN A 6 -31.88 29.28 -8.56
CA ASN A 6 -32.78 29.28 -7.40
C ASN A 6 -33.13 30.71 -6.97
N ARG A 7 -32.19 31.66 -7.10
CA ARG A 7 -32.45 33.08 -6.85
C ARG A 7 -33.60 33.59 -7.73
N THR A 8 -33.53 33.33 -9.04
CA THR A 8 -34.54 33.78 -9.99
C THR A 8 -35.89 33.12 -9.72
N LEU A 9 -35.90 31.83 -9.35
CA LEU A 9 -37.12 31.11 -9.01
C LEU A 9 -37.80 31.64 -7.73
N TYR A 10 -37.02 32.01 -6.72
CA TYR A 10 -37.54 32.51 -5.44
C TYR A 10 -37.79 34.01 -5.43
N GLY A 11 -37.35 34.76 -6.44
CA GLY A 11 -37.40 36.22 -6.43
C GLY A 11 -36.59 36.84 -5.29
N ALA A 12 -35.49 36.19 -4.90
CA ALA A 12 -34.72 36.55 -3.71
C ALA A 12 -33.80 37.75 -3.95
N ASP A 13 -33.74 38.65 -2.97
CA ASP A 13 -32.75 39.72 -2.92
C ASP A 13 -31.39 39.18 -2.47
N GLU A 14 -30.33 39.55 -3.18
CA GLU A 14 -28.95 39.07 -2.96
C GLU A 14 -28.36 39.54 -1.64
N SER A 15 -28.77 40.72 -1.18
CA SER A 15 -28.36 41.28 0.11
C SER A 15 -29.21 40.81 1.29
N SER A 16 -30.28 40.05 1.04
CA SER A 16 -31.16 39.65 2.13
C SER A 16 -30.52 38.60 3.02
N GLU A 17 -30.70 38.75 4.34
CA GLU A 17 -30.18 37.82 5.33
C GLU A 17 -30.71 36.39 5.12
N SER A 18 -31.97 36.25 4.69
CA SER A 18 -32.58 34.96 4.36
C SER A 18 -31.89 34.27 3.17
N TRP A 19 -31.50 35.04 2.15
CA TRP A 19 -30.74 34.52 1.01
C TRP A 19 -29.32 34.09 1.41
N LEU A 20 -28.63 34.88 2.22
CA LEU A 20 -27.30 34.53 2.73
C LEU A 20 -27.34 33.24 3.56
N ARG A 21 -28.34 33.10 4.46
CA ARG A 21 -28.56 31.84 5.21
C ARG A 21 -28.84 30.65 4.30
N TYR A 22 -29.58 30.85 3.22
CA TYR A 22 -29.82 29.82 2.22
C TYR A 22 -28.52 29.39 1.53
N LEU A 23 -27.67 30.33 1.12
CA LEU A 23 -26.37 30.03 0.52
C LEU A 23 -25.46 29.29 1.49
N ASP A 24 -25.41 29.70 2.77
CA ASP A 24 -24.64 29.01 3.81
C ASP A 24 -25.13 27.58 4.02
N HIS A 25 -26.44 27.36 4.01
CA HIS A 25 -27.01 26.01 4.12
C HIS A 25 -26.61 25.12 2.94
N VAL A 26 -26.67 25.63 1.71
CA VAL A 26 -26.23 24.88 0.52
C VAL A 26 -24.72 24.64 0.56
N ASP A 27 -23.95 25.62 1.02
CA ASP A 27 -22.50 25.53 1.23
C ASP A 27 -22.14 24.42 2.22
N ASP A 28 -22.89 24.28 3.33
CA ASP A 28 -22.75 23.20 4.31
C ASP A 28 -23.02 21.82 3.69
N LEU A 29 -24.09 21.70 2.88
CA LEU A 29 -24.41 20.44 2.18
C LEU A 29 -23.30 20.02 1.21
N VAL A 30 -22.72 20.98 0.48
CA VAL A 30 -21.59 20.71 -0.42
C VAL A 30 -20.35 20.33 0.38
N GLN A 31 -20.04 21.05 1.47
CA GLN A 31 -18.89 20.74 2.32
C GLN A 31 -19.00 19.34 2.93
N ASP A 32 -20.18 18.94 3.43
CA ASP A 32 -20.40 17.60 3.96
C ASP A 32 -20.25 16.51 2.88
N GLY A 33 -20.80 16.74 1.69
CA GLY A 33 -20.61 15.82 0.56
C GLY A 33 -19.13 15.65 0.17
N LEU A 34 -18.37 16.74 0.15
CA LEU A 34 -16.93 16.69 -0.12
C LEU A 34 -16.14 16.04 1.02
N PHE A 35 -16.53 16.27 2.27
CA PHE A 35 -15.96 15.56 3.42
C PHE A 35 -16.16 14.05 3.26
N GLN A 36 -17.37 13.60 2.92
CA GLN A 36 -17.65 12.18 2.69
C GLN A 36 -16.87 11.61 1.50
N LEU A 37 -16.68 12.40 0.44
CA LEU A 37 -15.86 12.01 -0.71
C LEU A 37 -14.41 11.73 -0.27
N VAL A 38 -13.78 12.68 0.42
CA VAL A 38 -12.40 12.54 0.89
C VAL A 38 -12.28 11.39 1.88
N LEU A 39 -13.18 11.33 2.88
CA LEU A 39 -13.22 10.27 3.88
C LEU A 39 -13.26 8.88 3.24
N ARG A 40 -14.17 8.66 2.29
CA ARG A 40 -14.30 7.36 1.60
C ARG A 40 -13.13 7.07 0.70
N SER A 41 -12.60 8.07 0.02
CA SER A 41 -11.43 7.91 -0.86
C SER A 41 -10.22 7.45 -0.06
N LEU A 42 -9.95 8.06 1.10
CA LEU A 42 -8.87 7.66 2.00
C LEU A 42 -9.08 6.25 2.57
N ASN A 43 -10.30 5.91 2.99
CA ASN A 43 -10.61 4.54 3.49
C ASN A 43 -10.50 3.44 2.41
N LEU A 44 -10.56 3.81 1.12
CA LEU A 44 -10.36 2.86 0.02
C LEU A 44 -8.89 2.66 -0.33
N LEU A 45 -7.98 3.47 0.22
CA LEU A 45 -6.54 3.31 0.00
C LEU A 45 -6.05 2.04 0.71
N ASN A 46 -5.91 0.97 -0.07
CA ASN A 46 -5.26 -0.26 0.36
C ASN A 46 -3.92 -0.37 -0.34
N LEU A 47 -2.88 -0.69 0.44
CA LEU A 47 -1.52 -0.89 -0.05
C LEU A 47 -1.28 -2.39 -0.16
N GLU A 48 -1.02 -2.87 -1.37
CA GLU A 48 -0.56 -4.23 -1.61
C GLU A 48 0.87 -4.17 -2.15
N VAL A 49 1.78 -4.86 -1.48
CA VAL A 49 3.17 -5.01 -1.89
C VAL A 49 3.45 -6.47 -2.16
N ARG A 50 4.10 -6.77 -3.29
CA ARG A 50 4.44 -8.13 -3.70
C ARG A 50 5.95 -8.31 -3.73
N LEU A 51 6.43 -9.40 -3.16
CA LEU A 51 7.82 -9.82 -3.30
C LEU A 51 7.98 -10.68 -4.55
N GLN A 52 8.91 -10.30 -5.42
CA GLN A 52 9.31 -11.08 -6.58
C GLN A 52 10.75 -11.56 -6.43
N LEU A 53 10.98 -12.84 -6.67
CA LEU A 53 12.30 -13.44 -6.75
C LEU A 53 12.77 -13.39 -8.21
N GLN A 54 13.83 -12.64 -8.47
CA GLN A 54 14.46 -12.52 -9.79
C GLN A 54 15.87 -13.13 -9.75
N GLU A 55 16.47 -13.40 -10.91
CA GLU A 55 17.83 -13.95 -11.01
C GLU A 55 18.88 -13.03 -10.35
N THR A 56 18.63 -11.72 -10.32
CA THR A 56 19.51 -10.71 -9.70
C THR A 56 19.21 -10.45 -8.22
N GLY A 57 18.21 -11.13 -7.64
CA GLY A 57 17.82 -10.96 -6.23
C GLY A 57 16.32 -10.76 -6.04
N SER A 58 15.94 -10.41 -4.81
CA SER A 58 14.55 -10.21 -4.40
C SER A 58 14.14 -8.74 -4.51
N VAL A 59 13.04 -8.45 -5.20
CA VAL A 59 12.54 -7.09 -5.48
C VAL A 59 11.07 -6.98 -5.07
N PHE A 60 10.68 -5.84 -4.51
CA PHE A 60 9.28 -5.54 -4.19
C PHE A 60 8.59 -4.71 -5.29
N GLU A 61 7.33 -5.03 -5.57
CA GLU A 61 6.44 -4.27 -6.46
C GLU A 61 5.13 -3.88 -5.74
N PRO A 62 4.81 -2.58 -5.62
CA PRO A 62 5.70 -1.45 -5.87
C PRO A 62 6.89 -1.44 -4.90
N ALA A 63 7.95 -0.70 -5.25
CA ALA A 63 9.13 -0.60 -4.41
C ALA A 63 8.77 0.07 -3.06
N VAL A 64 8.97 -0.66 -1.95
CA VAL A 64 8.59 -0.24 -0.57
C VAL A 64 9.47 0.89 0.00
N GLY A 65 10.39 1.43 -0.80
CA GLY A 65 11.24 2.54 -0.40
C GLY A 65 10.48 3.87 -0.41
N VAL A 66 11.25 4.96 -0.40
CA VAL A 66 10.77 6.36 -0.38
C VAL A 66 9.70 6.63 -1.45
N GLY A 67 9.80 5.98 -2.62
CA GLY A 67 8.85 6.17 -3.72
C GLY A 67 7.40 5.77 -3.41
N LEU A 68 7.16 4.79 -2.52
CA LEU A 68 5.79 4.40 -2.15
C LEU A 68 5.14 5.42 -1.22
N SER A 69 5.91 5.99 -0.29
CA SER A 69 5.46 7.09 0.57
C SER A 69 5.12 8.34 -0.23
N ASP A 70 5.98 8.72 -1.18
CA ASP A 70 5.74 9.87 -2.04
C ASP A 70 4.50 9.69 -2.93
N LEU A 71 4.32 8.49 -3.48
CA LEU A 71 3.13 8.14 -4.27
C LEU A 71 1.86 8.27 -3.43
N LEU A 72 1.86 7.72 -2.22
CA LEU A 72 0.70 7.77 -1.32
C LEU A 72 0.38 9.21 -0.91
N GLN A 73 1.39 10.01 -0.55
CA GLN A 73 1.21 11.42 -0.24
C GLN A 73 0.65 12.21 -1.43
N THR A 74 1.08 11.88 -2.65
CA THR A 74 0.55 12.48 -3.88
C THR A 74 -0.92 12.11 -4.08
N ILE A 75 -1.28 10.84 -3.92
CA ILE A 75 -2.68 10.38 -4.02
C ILE A 75 -3.56 11.09 -2.98
N ILE A 76 -3.10 11.18 -1.73
CA ILE A 76 -3.81 11.89 -0.66
C ILE A 76 -4.01 13.37 -1.05
N SER A 77 -2.94 14.02 -1.52
CA SER A 77 -3.01 15.41 -2.00
C SER A 77 -4.03 15.57 -3.14
N ASP A 78 -4.03 14.66 -4.13
CA ASP A 78 -4.94 14.70 -5.27
C ASP A 78 -6.40 14.51 -4.86
N VAL A 79 -6.66 13.63 -3.88
CA VAL A 79 -7.99 13.45 -3.28
C VAL A 79 -8.48 14.75 -2.64
N TYR A 80 -7.62 15.47 -1.90
CA TYR A 80 -7.98 16.79 -1.35
C TYR A 80 -8.13 17.85 -2.44
N ALA A 81 -7.33 17.80 -3.51
CA ALA A 81 -7.41 18.74 -4.62
C ALA A 81 -8.76 18.63 -5.35
N ALA A 82 -9.39 17.45 -5.38
CA ALA A 82 -10.74 17.30 -5.91
C ALA A 82 -11.77 18.18 -5.18
N ALA A 83 -11.57 18.46 -3.88
CA ALA A 83 -12.43 19.36 -3.11
C ALA A 83 -12.19 20.85 -3.40
N ALA A 84 -11.15 21.23 -4.14
CA ALA A 84 -10.95 22.60 -4.60
C ALA A 84 -11.64 22.91 -5.94
N LEU A 85 -12.11 21.89 -6.66
CA LEU A 85 -12.79 22.07 -7.95
C LEU A 85 -14.09 22.88 -7.85
N PRO A 86 -15.02 22.60 -6.91
CA PRO A 86 -16.22 23.42 -6.76
C PRO A 86 -15.87 24.78 -6.11
N PRO A 87 -16.36 25.90 -6.66
CA PRO A 87 -16.21 27.21 -6.03
C PRO A 87 -17.03 27.26 -4.73
N ARG A 88 -16.54 28.01 -3.74
CA ARG A 88 -17.26 28.25 -2.49
C ARG A 88 -18.60 28.95 -2.77
N ILE A 89 -19.67 28.45 -2.18
CA ILE A 89 -21.03 29.00 -2.37
C ILE A 89 -21.32 30.08 -1.33
N SER A 90 -20.86 29.89 -0.09
CA SER A 90 -20.99 30.91 0.95
C SER A 90 -20.18 32.15 0.60
N VAL A 91 -20.80 33.31 0.76
CA VAL A 91 -20.17 34.63 0.53
C VAL A 91 -19.38 35.09 1.75
N GLY A 92 -19.77 34.63 2.95
CA GLY A 92 -19.14 35.03 4.21
C GLY A 92 -17.93 34.19 4.63
N ARG A 93 -17.77 32.99 4.06
CA ARG A 93 -16.68 32.06 4.39
C ARG A 93 -15.51 32.26 3.44
N GLN A 94 -14.30 32.30 3.98
CA GLN A 94 -13.07 32.45 3.20
C GLN A 94 -12.42 31.10 2.91
N GLY A 95 -11.73 31.01 1.77
CA GLY A 95 -11.00 29.82 1.34
C GLY A 95 -11.84 28.82 0.55
N SER A 96 -11.17 27.87 -0.09
CA SER A 96 -11.81 26.75 -0.79
C SER A 96 -12.31 25.70 0.21
N TYR A 97 -13.18 24.79 -0.24
CA TYR A 97 -13.58 23.66 0.60
C TYR A 97 -12.37 22.80 0.98
N GLN A 98 -11.38 22.64 0.09
CA GLN A 98 -10.13 21.93 0.38
C GLN A 98 -9.46 22.42 1.67
N VAL A 99 -9.29 23.73 1.84
CA VAL A 99 -8.64 24.30 3.04
C VAL A 99 -9.42 23.95 4.32
N SER A 100 -10.75 24.05 4.26
CA SER A 100 -11.61 23.66 5.39
C SER A 100 -11.51 22.16 5.72
N LEU A 101 -11.40 21.30 4.70
CA LEU A 101 -11.29 19.86 4.88
C LEU A 101 -9.91 19.46 5.43
N GLN A 102 -8.84 20.11 4.99
CA GLN A 102 -7.48 19.87 5.50
C GLN A 102 -7.33 20.23 6.99
N GLN A 103 -8.19 21.10 7.51
CA GLN A 103 -8.25 21.45 8.94
C GLN A 103 -9.11 20.48 9.76
N SER A 104 -9.76 19.49 9.11
CA SER A 104 -10.63 18.55 9.79
C SER A 104 -9.81 17.54 10.58
N PRO A 105 -9.96 17.47 11.92
CA PRO A 105 -9.18 16.54 12.74
C PRO A 105 -9.47 15.07 12.39
N VAL A 106 -10.69 14.77 11.92
CA VAL A 106 -11.07 13.41 11.50
C VAL A 106 -10.30 12.99 10.25
N LEU A 107 -10.21 13.87 9.24
CA LEU A 107 -9.49 13.55 8.02
C LEU A 107 -7.98 13.54 8.24
N SER A 108 -7.45 14.45 9.08
CA SER A 108 -6.04 14.41 9.49
C SER A 108 -5.69 13.12 10.22
N ALA A 109 -6.55 12.63 11.12
CA ALA A 109 -6.32 11.35 11.80
C ALA A 109 -6.31 10.17 10.82
N LEU A 110 -7.26 10.14 9.87
CA LEU A 110 -7.31 9.09 8.85
C LEU A 110 -6.11 9.13 7.91
N GLU A 111 -5.64 10.31 7.53
CA GLU A 111 -4.40 10.48 6.75
C GLU A 111 -3.20 9.90 7.50
N GLN A 112 -3.08 10.16 8.81
CA GLN A 112 -2.01 9.56 9.62
C GLN A 112 -2.15 8.04 9.70
N GLU A 113 -3.35 7.51 9.89
CA GLU A 113 -3.60 6.06 9.94
C GLU A 113 -3.18 5.36 8.63
N VAL A 114 -3.48 5.97 7.48
CA VAL A 114 -3.05 5.46 6.16
C VAL A 114 -1.53 5.46 6.04
N MET A 115 -0.85 6.49 6.54
CA MET A 115 0.62 6.56 6.52
C MET A 115 1.27 5.58 7.50
N ASP A 116 0.67 5.36 8.68
CA ASP A 116 1.14 4.39 9.67
C ASP A 116 1.00 2.96 9.13
N HIS A 117 -0.08 2.66 8.42
CA HIS A 117 -0.26 1.37 7.77
C HIS A 117 0.81 1.11 6.70
N LEU A 118 1.21 2.13 5.94
CA LEU A 118 2.35 2.02 5.01
C LEU A 118 3.66 1.66 5.72
N LEU A 119 3.93 2.27 6.88
CA LEU A 119 5.12 1.96 7.68
C LEU A 119 5.08 0.51 8.18
N GLN A 120 3.93 0.03 8.62
CA GLN A 120 3.75 -1.36 9.04
C GLN A 120 4.01 -2.34 7.88
N VAL A 121 3.42 -2.09 6.71
CA VAL A 121 3.67 -2.90 5.50
C VAL A 121 5.16 -2.93 5.15
N ARG A 122 5.87 -1.80 5.33
CA ARG A 122 7.32 -1.72 5.12
C ARG A 122 8.11 -2.57 6.10
N GLU A 123 7.80 -2.49 7.38
CA GLU A 123 8.46 -3.30 8.41
C GLU A 123 8.20 -4.80 8.19
N GLU A 124 6.97 -5.19 7.86
CA GLU A 124 6.63 -6.57 7.54
C GLU A 124 7.37 -7.08 6.29
N ALA A 125 7.50 -6.24 5.26
CA ALA A 125 8.27 -6.55 4.06
C ALA A 125 9.77 -6.76 4.37
N GLU A 126 10.37 -5.91 5.20
CA GLU A 126 11.77 -6.06 5.62
C GLU A 126 11.98 -7.32 6.47
N LEU A 127 11.05 -7.62 7.39
CA LEU A 127 11.08 -8.84 8.19
C LEU A 127 10.95 -10.11 7.32
N LEU A 128 10.10 -10.06 6.29
CA LEU A 128 9.96 -11.15 5.33
C LEU A 128 11.27 -11.40 4.57
N LEU A 129 11.93 -10.34 4.08
CA LEU A 129 13.24 -10.45 3.44
C LEU A 129 14.29 -11.06 4.36
N ALA A 130 14.38 -10.58 5.60
CA ALA A 130 15.31 -11.12 6.59
C ALA A 130 15.03 -12.60 6.90
N GLY A 131 13.75 -13.00 6.92
CA GLY A 131 13.34 -14.39 7.06
C GLY A 131 13.77 -15.27 5.88
N LEU A 132 13.65 -14.74 4.66
CA LEU A 132 14.02 -15.41 3.41
C LEU A 132 15.52 -15.46 3.17
N ASP A 133 16.31 -14.55 3.73
CA ASP A 133 17.76 -14.48 3.52
C ASP A 133 18.48 -15.81 3.83
N ARG A 134 17.98 -16.59 4.79
CA ARG A 134 18.49 -17.95 5.10
C ARG A 134 18.40 -18.94 3.93
N TYR A 135 17.48 -18.69 3.00
CA TYR A 135 17.23 -19.50 1.81
C TYR A 135 17.82 -18.89 0.54
N SER A 136 18.56 -17.78 0.65
CA SER A 136 19.11 -17.03 -0.49
C SER A 136 19.97 -17.87 -1.43
N HIS A 137 20.67 -18.86 -0.88
CA HIS A 137 21.45 -19.85 -1.64
C HIS A 137 20.63 -20.59 -2.70
N LEU A 138 19.30 -20.70 -2.57
CA LEU A 138 18.45 -21.39 -3.55
C LEU A 138 18.23 -20.60 -4.85
N TRP A 139 18.27 -19.27 -4.78
CA TRP A 139 18.11 -18.41 -5.96
C TRP A 139 19.38 -17.69 -6.39
N LEU A 140 20.41 -17.64 -5.53
CA LEU A 140 21.71 -17.04 -5.86
C LEU A 140 22.73 -18.02 -6.45
N ARG A 141 22.65 -19.33 -6.15
CA ARG A 141 23.60 -20.33 -6.68
C ARG A 141 23.15 -20.90 -8.03
N ASP A 142 24.12 -21.21 -8.90
CA ASP A 142 23.83 -21.92 -10.16
C ASP A 142 23.29 -23.33 -9.85
N ARG A 143 22.08 -23.61 -10.35
CA ARG A 143 21.39 -24.88 -10.11
C ARG A 143 22.20 -26.10 -10.58
N LYS A 144 23.01 -25.94 -11.64
CA LYS A 144 23.88 -27.00 -12.15
C LYS A 144 25.04 -27.25 -11.20
N GLU A 145 25.66 -26.21 -10.66
CA GLU A 145 26.74 -26.35 -9.68
C GLU A 145 26.23 -27.01 -8.40
N VAL A 146 25.08 -26.57 -7.89
CA VAL A 146 24.43 -27.17 -6.71
C VAL A 146 24.08 -28.64 -6.95
N MET A 147 23.52 -28.97 -8.11
CA MET A 147 23.20 -30.36 -8.46
C MET A 147 24.47 -31.20 -8.61
N GLN A 148 25.52 -30.68 -9.25
CA GLN A 148 26.78 -31.37 -9.42
C GLN A 148 27.46 -31.66 -8.08
N GLU A 149 27.45 -30.68 -7.17
CA GLU A 149 27.96 -30.82 -5.81
C GLU A 149 27.18 -31.90 -5.04
N PHE A 150 25.84 -31.88 -5.09
CA PHE A 150 25.00 -32.90 -4.49
C PHE A 150 25.26 -34.30 -5.07
N LEU A 151 25.41 -34.42 -6.39
CA LEU A 151 25.72 -35.70 -7.05
C LEU A 151 27.10 -36.24 -6.68
N THR A 152 28.03 -35.37 -6.27
CA THR A 152 29.38 -35.75 -5.90
C THR A 152 29.49 -36.10 -4.41
N TYR A 153 28.80 -35.38 -3.54
CA TYR A 153 29.01 -35.47 -2.08
C TYR A 153 27.75 -35.88 -1.28
N SER A 154 26.62 -36.12 -1.93
CA SER A 154 25.30 -36.43 -1.35
C SER A 154 24.67 -35.35 -0.46
N ARG A 155 25.30 -34.19 -0.37
CA ARG A 155 24.87 -33.00 0.38
C ARG A 155 25.48 -31.74 -0.23
N GLN A 156 24.89 -30.57 0.03
CA GLN A 156 25.55 -29.30 -0.27
C GLN A 156 26.73 -29.11 0.69
N LEU A 157 27.90 -28.73 0.18
CA LEU A 157 29.05 -28.41 1.02
C LEU A 157 28.94 -26.96 1.52
N ARG A 158 29.47 -26.72 2.72
CA ARG A 158 29.65 -25.34 3.18
C ARG A 158 30.92 -24.75 2.54
N PRO A 159 31.00 -23.42 2.37
CA PRO A 159 32.20 -22.78 1.82
C PRO A 159 33.49 -23.11 2.59
N GLU A 160 33.39 -23.50 3.85
CA GLU A 160 34.53 -23.88 4.69
C GLU A 160 34.99 -25.34 4.54
N GLU A 161 34.24 -26.20 3.85
CA GLU A 161 34.54 -27.64 3.72
C GLU A 161 35.36 -27.93 2.44
N VAL A 162 36.70 -27.89 2.55
CA VAL A 162 37.62 -28.00 1.39
C VAL A 162 38.00 -29.46 1.04
N GLU A 163 37.87 -30.41 1.97
CA GLU A 163 38.25 -31.82 1.76
C GLU A 163 37.13 -32.75 2.21
N VAL A 164 36.26 -33.16 1.28
CA VAL A 164 35.17 -34.13 1.53
C VAL A 164 35.33 -35.32 0.59
N GLU A 165 35.18 -36.53 1.12
CA GLU A 165 35.19 -37.74 0.31
C GLU A 165 34.00 -37.77 -0.67
N VAL A 166 34.27 -38.20 -1.90
CA VAL A 166 33.24 -38.39 -2.93
C VAL A 166 32.29 -39.50 -2.49
N ALA A 167 31.03 -39.13 -2.27
CA ALA A 167 29.98 -40.01 -1.79
C ALA A 167 28.72 -39.76 -2.64
N PRO A 168 28.49 -40.54 -3.71
CA PRO A 168 27.31 -40.34 -4.55
C PRO A 168 26.01 -40.59 -3.76
N PRO A 169 24.96 -39.77 -3.97
CA PRO A 169 23.75 -39.79 -3.16
C PRO A 169 22.92 -41.06 -3.34
N THR A 170 22.29 -41.51 -2.26
CA THR A 170 21.23 -42.53 -2.33
C THR A 170 19.86 -41.88 -2.56
N LEU A 171 18.86 -42.69 -2.95
CA LEU A 171 17.46 -42.24 -3.04
C LEU A 171 16.95 -41.62 -1.71
N LYS A 172 17.44 -42.11 -0.56
CA LYS A 172 17.07 -41.55 0.75
C LYS A 172 17.65 -40.16 0.96
N ASP A 173 18.85 -39.91 0.44
CA ASP A 173 19.51 -38.60 0.55
C ASP A 173 18.80 -37.57 -0.33
N PHE A 174 18.39 -37.94 -1.55
CA PHE A 174 17.50 -37.10 -2.38
C PHE A 174 16.21 -36.74 -1.65
N GLN A 175 15.54 -37.72 -1.03
CA GLN A 175 14.31 -37.48 -0.28
C GLN A 175 14.52 -36.61 0.97
N ARG A 176 15.70 -36.66 1.59
CA ARG A 176 16.05 -35.83 2.73
C ARG A 176 16.31 -34.40 2.27
N GLU A 177 17.08 -34.23 1.20
CA GLU A 177 17.42 -32.92 0.65
C GLU A 177 16.15 -32.18 0.22
N VAL A 178 15.28 -32.80 -0.58
CA VAL A 178 13.99 -32.21 -1.00
C VAL A 178 13.12 -31.81 0.19
N ARG A 179 13.09 -32.61 1.25
CA ARG A 179 12.34 -32.27 2.48
C ARG A 179 12.97 -31.12 3.27
N HIS A 180 14.28 -30.97 3.20
CA HIS A 180 15.03 -29.93 3.89
C HIS A 180 14.95 -28.58 3.16
N THR A 181 15.10 -28.58 1.83
CA THR A 181 15.03 -27.36 0.99
C THR A 181 13.62 -26.93 0.63
N CYS A 182 12.62 -27.81 0.75
CA CYS A 182 11.21 -27.47 0.57
C CYS A 182 10.51 -27.42 1.94
N PRO A 183 10.69 -26.35 2.74
CA PRO A 183 9.92 -26.19 3.95
C PRO A 183 8.44 -26.04 3.57
N ALA A 184 7.55 -26.58 4.41
CA ALA A 184 6.09 -26.47 4.25
C ALA A 184 5.61 -25.00 4.09
N ALA A 185 6.45 -24.02 4.49
CA ALA A 185 6.24 -22.59 4.29
C ALA A 185 6.15 -22.18 2.79
N LEU A 186 6.83 -22.86 1.87
CA LEU A 186 6.74 -22.56 0.43
C LEU A 186 5.41 -23.03 -0.18
N THR A 187 4.76 -24.02 0.42
CA THR A 187 3.39 -24.46 0.06
C THR A 187 2.29 -23.58 0.64
N GLN A 188 2.61 -22.67 1.57
CA GLN A 188 1.65 -21.79 2.25
C GLN A 188 1.67 -20.33 1.77
N VAL A 189 2.43 -20.01 0.72
CA VAL A 189 2.35 -18.71 0.05
C VAL A 189 1.10 -18.66 -0.84
N HIS A 190 -0.06 -18.86 -0.22
CA HIS A 190 -1.36 -18.58 -0.80
C HIS A 190 -2.02 -17.54 0.10
N TRP A 191 -1.66 -16.27 -0.12
CA TRP A 191 -2.33 -15.16 0.57
C TRP A 191 -3.77 -15.11 0.07
N ARG A 192 -4.73 -15.49 0.92
CA ARG A 192 -6.13 -15.12 0.78
C ARG A 192 -6.42 -14.16 1.94
N VAL A 193 -6.44 -12.87 1.65
CA VAL A 193 -6.91 -11.86 2.59
C VAL A 193 -8.40 -12.13 2.81
N GLN A 194 -8.76 -12.57 4.01
CA GLN A 194 -10.15 -12.49 4.44
C GLN A 194 -10.46 -11.01 4.58
N GLY A 195 -11.29 -10.49 3.68
CA GLY A 195 -11.87 -9.16 3.81
C GLY A 195 -12.65 -9.08 5.11
N VAL A 196 -12.31 -8.10 5.93
CA VAL A 196 -13.14 -7.70 7.05
C VAL A 196 -14.37 -7.01 6.46
N ALA A 197 -15.54 -7.56 6.78
CA ALA A 197 -16.85 -7.05 6.41
C ALA A 197 -17.21 -5.79 7.20
#